data_AF-A0A4R5Q6F8-F1
#
_entry.id   AF-A0A4R5Q6F8-F1
#
_cell.length_a   1.000
_cell.length_b   1.000
_cell.length_c   1.000
_cell.angle_alpha   90.00
_cell.angle_beta   90.00
_cell.angle_gamma   90.00
#
_symmetry.space_group_name_H-M   'P 1'
#
loop_
_entity.id
_entity.type
_entity.pdbx_description
1 polymer ?
#
loop_
_entity_poly.entity_id
_entity_poly.type
_entity_poly.pdbx_seq_one_letter_code
_entity_poly.pdbx_strand_id
1 'polypeptide(L)' 'MAELVRTGPDLATHGVVRWRRADLAAVIEQRFGARPDVRTVGKLLRRLGFRRLSARPRHPHRLGDFLDLSSEARGFN' A
#
# COMPACT_ATOMS: atom_id res chain seq x y z
N MET A 1 -19.08 -3.79 5.01
CA MET A 1 -17.74 -4.20 4.52
C MET A 1 -17.43 -3.68 3.12
N ALA A 2 -18.33 -3.79 2.14
CA ALA A 2 -18.06 -3.30 0.78
C ALA A 2 -17.75 -1.79 0.74
N GLU A 3 -18.42 -0.98 1.56
CA GLU A 3 -18.19 0.46 1.61
C GLU A 3 -16.76 0.82 2.06
N LEU A 4 -16.26 0.19 3.13
CA LEU A 4 -14.88 0.37 3.59
C LEU A 4 -13.85 0.15 2.46
N VAL A 5 -14.08 -0.86 1.63
CA VAL A 5 -13.18 -1.20 0.52
C VAL A 5 -13.29 -0.16 -0.61
N ARG A 6 -14.48 0.40 -0.84
CA ARG A 6 -14.73 1.46 -1.83
C ARG A 6 -14.16 2.81 -1.41
N THR A 7 -14.38 3.22 -0.16
CA THR A 7 -13.84 4.46 0.41
C THR A 7 -12.31 4.46 0.41
N GLY A 8 -11.71 3.26 0.50
CA GLY A 8 -10.26 3.13 0.61
C GLY A 8 -9.77 3.39 2.04
N PRO A 9 -8.48 3.15 2.32
CA PRO A 9 -7.92 3.41 3.62
C PRO A 9 -7.62 4.89 3.80
N ASP A 10 -8.03 5.43 4.94
CA ASP A 10 -7.47 6.67 5.48
C ASP A 10 -6.09 6.41 6.12
N LEU A 11 -5.10 7.23 5.76
CA LEU A 11 -3.72 7.09 6.24
C LEU A 11 -3.62 7.39 7.74
N ALA A 12 -4.33 8.41 8.23
CA ALA A 12 -4.24 8.82 9.63
C ALA A 12 -4.81 7.74 10.57
N THR A 13 -5.92 7.10 10.18
CA THR A 13 -6.59 6.08 10.98
C THR A 13 -6.01 4.69 10.78
N HIS A 14 -5.67 4.30 9.55
CA HIS A 14 -5.31 2.92 9.22
C HIS A 14 -3.83 2.70 8.94
N GLY A 15 -3.02 3.76 8.79
CA GLY A 15 -1.57 3.67 8.57
C GLY A 15 -1.17 3.04 7.23
N VAL A 16 -2.12 2.80 6.32
CA VAL A 16 -1.88 2.18 5.02
C VAL A 16 -2.47 3.00 3.89
N VAL A 17 -1.77 3.06 2.77
CA VAL A 17 -2.24 3.77 1.56
C VAL A 17 -3.10 2.90 0.65
N ARG A 18 -3.12 1.58 0.89
CA ARG A 18 -3.90 0.61 0.11
C ARG A 18 -4.38 -0.52 1.00
N TRP A 19 -5.60 -1.00 0.75
CA TRP A 19 -6.10 -2.19 1.42
C TRP A 19 -5.39 -3.45 0.92
N ARG A 20 -4.62 -4.10 1.77
CA ARG A 20 -4.30 -5.53 1.60
C ARG A 20 -5.36 -6.36 2.32
N ARG A 21 -5.46 -7.65 1.97
CA ARG A 21 -6.37 -8.57 2.66
C ARG A 21 -6.07 -8.70 4.15
N ALA A 22 -4.79 -8.63 4.54
CA ALA A 22 -4.36 -8.66 5.94
C ALA A 22 -4.85 -7.41 6.70
N ASP A 23 -4.75 -6.23 6.08
CA ASP A 23 -5.24 -4.98 6.68
C ASP A 23 -6.76 -5.07 6.90
N LEU A 24 -7.50 -5.59 5.92
CA LEU A 24 -8.94 -5.79 6.05
C LEU A 24 -9.30 -6.86 7.10
N ALA A 25 -8.47 -7.88 7.31
CA ALA A 25 -8.67 -8.85 8.38
C ALA A 25 -8.55 -8.18 9.75
N ALA A 26 -7.52 -7.34 9.94
CA ALA A 26 -7.33 -6.58 11.16
C ALA A 26 -8.48 -5.58 11.41
N VAL A 27 -8.96 -4.89 10.37
CA VAL A 27 -10.12 -3.99 10.52
C VAL A 27 -11.40 -4.76 10.86
N ILE A 28 -11.59 -5.97 10.31
CA ILE A 28 -12.72 -6.83 10.67
C ILE A 28 -12.63 -7.26 12.13
N GLU A 29 -11.44 -7.63 12.60
CA GLU A 29 -11.19 -7.98 14.00
C GLU A 29 -11.51 -6.81 14.93
N GLN A 30 -10.99 -5.62 14.64
CA GLN A 30 -11.22 -4.43 15.46
C GLN A 30 -12.69 -4.00 15.51
N ARG A 31 -13.42 -4.11 14.39
CA ARG A 31 -14.81 -3.62 14.29
C ARG A 31 -15.86 -4.64 14.71
N PHE A 32 -15.60 -5.93 14.54
CA PHE A 32 -16.60 -6.99 14.71
C PHE A 32 -16.15 -8.10 15.67
N GLY A 33 -14.93 -8.06 16.21
CA GLY A 33 -14.38 -9.09 17.09
C GLY A 33 -14.09 -10.43 16.39
N ALA A 34 -14.28 -10.50 15.07
CA ALA A 34 -14.05 -11.70 14.29
C ALA A 34 -12.62 -11.71 13.73
N ARG A 35 -11.90 -12.83 13.88
CA ARG A 35 -10.55 -13.03 13.32
C ARG A 35 -10.58 -13.90 12.07
N PRO A 36 -11.03 -13.39 10.90
CA PRO A 36 -11.00 -14.18 9.67
C PRO A 36 -9.57 -14.34 9.17
N ASP A 37 -9.23 -15.53 8.70
CA ASP A 37 -8.03 -15.73 7.91
C ASP A 37 -8.05 -14.87 6.63
N VAL A 38 -6.87 -14.47 6.15
CA VAL A 38 -6.65 -13.67 4.93
C VAL A 38 -7.33 -14.29 3.70
N ARG A 39 -7.39 -15.62 3.61
CA ARG A 39 -8.11 -16.37 2.55
C ARG A 39 -9.62 -16.17 2.65
N THR A 40 -10.17 -16.16 3.85
CA THR A 40 -11.60 -15.90 4.11
C THR A 40 -11.97 -14.48 3.69
N VAL A 41 -11.13 -13.50 4.00
CA VAL A 41 -11.29 -12.12 3.50
C VAL A 41 -11.29 -12.09 1.97
N GLY A 42 -10.37 -12.83 1.33
CA GLY A 42 -10.37 -12.97 -0.13
C GLY A 42 -11.67 -13.52 -0.71
N LYS A 43 -12.27 -14.55 -0.08
CA LYS A 43 -13.57 -15.10 -0.48
C LYS A 43 -14.70 -14.09 -0.30
N LEU A 44 -14.71 -13.37 0.82
CA LEU A 44 -15.68 -12.31 1.11
C LEU A 44 -15.64 -11.21 0.04
N LEU A 45 -14.44 -10.71 -0.29
CA LEU A 45 -14.24 -9.69 -1.32
C LEU A 45 -14.77 -10.16 -2.69
N ARG A 46 -14.51 -11.42 -3.08
CA ARG A 46 -15.05 -11.99 -4.32
C ARG A 46 -16.57 -12.06 -4.32
N ARG A 47 -17.19 -12.48 -3.22
CA ARG A 47 -18.66 -12.51 -3.08
C ARG A 47 -19.27 -11.11 -3.17
N LEU A 48 -18.55 -10.10 -2.70
CA LEU A 48 -18.92 -8.68 -2.80
C LEU A 48 -18.59 -8.04 -4.16
N GLY A 49 -18.08 -8.81 -5.14
CA GLY A 49 -17.79 -8.33 -6.49
C GLY A 49 -16.44 -7.62 -6.66
N PHE A 50 -15.61 -7.53 -5.62
CA PHE A 50 -14.29 -6.88 -5.73
C PHE A 50 -13.30 -7.77 -6.48
N ARG A 51 -12.55 -7.13 -7.39
CA ARG A 51 -11.40 -7.73 -8.06
C ARG A 51 -10.10 -7.17 -7.50
N ARG A 52 -9.04 -7.98 -7.55
CA ARG A 52 -7.70 -7.56 -7.13
C ARG A 52 -7.18 -6.54 -8.14
N LEU A 53 -6.91 -5.32 -7.68
CA LEU A 53 -6.15 -4.35 -8.45
C LEU A 53 -4.65 -4.63 -8.24
N SER A 54 -3.96 -5.06 -9.30
CA SER A 54 -2.51 -5.17 -9.29
C SER A 54 -1.91 -3.86 -9.78
N ALA A 55 -1.38 -3.05 -8.88
CA ALA A 55 -0.45 -1.99 -9.29
C ALA A 55 0.83 -2.68 -9.79
N ARG A 56 1.16 -2.58 -11.08
CA ARG A 56 2.49 -2.92 -11.56
C ARG A 56 3.45 -1.85 -11.01
N PRO A 57 4.51 -2.21 -10.27
CA PRO A 57 5.53 -1.25 -9.91
C PRO A 57 6.10 -0.68 -11.22
N ARG A 58 5.89 0.62 -11.46
CA ARG A 58 6.62 1.33 -12.49
C ARG A 58 7.99 1.64 -11.90
N HIS A 59 9.04 1.17 -12.56
CA HIS A 59 10.41 1.49 -12.19
C HIS A 59 10.52 3.03 -12.18
N PRO A 60 10.98 3.66 -11.08
CA PRO A 60 11.30 5.07 -11.14
C PRO A 60 12.37 5.22 -12.22
N HIS A 61 12.05 5.96 -13.30
CA HIS A 61 13.04 6.29 -14.31
C HIS A 61 14.17 7.01 -13.57
N ARG A 62 15.36 6.41 -13.59
CA ARG A 62 16.57 6.97 -12.97
C ARG A 62 16.80 8.34 -13.62
N LEU A 63 16.65 9.40 -12.83
CA LEU A 63 17.03 10.75 -13.19
C LEU A 63 18.03 11.21 -12.14
N GLY A 64 19.30 11.33 -12.53
CA GLY A 64 20.34 11.96 -11.70
C GLY A 64 21.70 11.22 -11.64
N ASP A 65 22.25 10.77 -12.76
CA ASP A 65 23.60 11.21 -13.18
C ASP A 65 23.74 12.75 -13.32
N PHE A 66 23.32 13.50 -12.31
CA PHE A 66 23.32 14.97 -12.31
C PHE A 66 23.88 15.49 -10.98
N LEU A 67 25.17 15.25 -10.76
CA LEU A 67 26.08 16.03 -9.89
C LEU A 67 27.53 15.53 -10.12
N ASP A 68 27.98 15.58 -11.38
CA ASP A 68 29.40 15.58 -11.77
C ASP A 68 29.89 17.02 -12.04
N LEU A 69 29.24 18.02 -11.43
CA LEU A 69 29.52 19.44 -11.65
C LEU A 69 29.37 20.24 -10.35
N SER A 70 30.09 19.86 -9.29
CA SER A 70 30.35 20.77 -8.15
C SER A 70 31.38 20.22 -7.14
N SER A 71 32.61 19.93 -7.58
CA SER A 71 33.74 19.98 -6.64
C SER A 71 35.08 20.24 -7.35
N GLU A 72 35.12 21.33 -8.11
CA GLU A 72 36.36 22.08 -8.23
C GLU A 72 36.59 22.79 -6.89
N ALA A 73 37.31 22.12 -5.98
CA ALA A 73 37.80 22.72 -4.76
C ALA A 73 39.11 22.07 -4.33
N ARG A 74 40.20 22.76 -4.69
CA ARG A 74 41.49 22.88 -3.98
C ARG A 74 42.46 21.71 -4.07
N GLY A 75 43.61 22.01 -4.68
CA GLY A 75 44.88 21.34 -4.38
C GLY A 75 45.38 21.63 -2.96
N PHE A 76 46.53 21.01 -2.66
CA PHE A 76 47.30 20.92 -1.41
C PHE A 76 47.06 19.66 -0.55
N ASN A 77 47.73 18.57 -0.90
CA ASN A 77 48.97 18.02 -0.26
C ASN A 77 49.07 16.52 -0.60
#